data_AF-A0A7R8WSI3-F1
#
_entry.id   AF-A0A7R8WSI3-F1
#
_cell.length_a   1.000
_cell.length_b   1.000
_cell.length_c   1.000
_cell.angle_alpha   90.00
_cell.angle_beta   90.00
_cell.angle_gamma   90.00
#
_symmetry.space_group_name_H-M   'P 1'
#
loop_
_entity.id
_entity.type
_entity.pdbx_description
1 polymer ?
#
loop_
_entity_poly.entity_id
_entity_poly.type
_entity_poly.pdbx_seq_one_letter_code
_entity_poly.pdbx_strand_id
1 'polypeptide(L)'
;MALYFDRLLPPSTKGALAVDVEWHPIQGFIAVAAYSEEKGGIVVVYNEPGDILDTIEAPPSTASAHSSALSWHPTRPLLAIGWEGGEVWCVPVSETASKFGGKSATKDYMKQSGAGAEKLHKDPVGLLQWSRLGSRMVSGDQVRDS
;
A
#
# COMPACT_ATOMS: atom_id res chain seq x y z
N MET A 1 7.26 -27.97 18.18
CA MET A 1 7.58 -27.11 17.03
C MET A 1 8.40 -25.94 17.54
N ALA A 2 9.50 -25.60 16.88
CA ALA A 2 10.30 -24.42 17.20
C ALA A 2 10.01 -23.36 16.13
N LEU A 3 9.73 -22.14 16.58
CA LEU A 3 9.57 -20.96 15.74
C LEU A 3 10.95 -20.35 15.51
N TYR A 4 11.30 -20.05 14.26
CA TYR A 4 12.55 -19.37 13.92
C TYR A 4 12.23 -18.08 13.19
N PHE A 5 12.92 -17.00 13.58
CA PHE A 5 12.92 -15.76 12.84
C PHE A 5 13.90 -15.91 11.67
N ASP A 6 13.40 -15.76 10.45
CA ASP A 6 14.19 -15.96 9.23
C ASP A 6 14.87 -14.66 8.80
N ARG A 7 14.07 -13.65 8.42
CA ARG A 7 14.58 -12.45 7.77
C ARG A 7 13.98 -11.16 8.33
N LEU A 8 14.84 -10.16 8.50
CA LEU A 8 14.42 -8.77 8.69
C LEU A 8 14.12 -8.16 7.31
N LEU A 9 12.91 -7.62 7.13
CA LEU A 9 12.57 -6.90 5.90
C LEU A 9 13.40 -5.60 5.82
N PRO A 10 14.04 -5.32 4.68
CA PRO A 10 14.85 -4.13 4.54
C PRO A 10 13.95 -2.89 4.59
N PRO A 11 14.33 -1.83 5.33
CA PRO A 11 13.54 -0.61 5.39
C PRO A 11 13.45 0.04 4.00
N SER A 12 12.28 0.59 3.70
CA SER A 12 11.99 1.27 2.43
C SER A 12 12.83 2.53 2.20
N THR A 13 13.12 3.25 3.28
CA THR A 13 13.90 4.48 3.30
C THR A 13 14.54 4.63 4.68
N LYS A 14 15.75 5.20 4.73
CA LYS A 14 16.47 5.42 5.98
C LYS A 14 15.68 6.35 6.89
N GLY A 15 15.49 5.95 8.15
CA GLY A 15 14.72 6.74 9.13
C GLY A 15 13.20 6.68 8.93
N ALA A 16 12.69 5.86 8.00
CA ALA A 16 11.26 5.64 7.89
C ALA A 16 10.75 4.74 9.03
N LEU A 17 9.62 5.10 9.61
CA LEU A 17 8.91 4.32 10.63
C LEU A 17 7.79 3.52 9.97
N ALA A 18 7.75 2.21 10.19
CA ALA A 18 6.61 1.39 9.76
C ALA A 18 5.39 1.71 10.64
N VAL A 19 4.25 1.98 10.01
CA VAL A 19 3.02 2.41 10.68
C VAL A 19 1.87 1.42 10.52
N ASP A 20 1.85 0.63 9.44
CA ASP A 20 0.85 -0.39 9.19
C ASP A 20 1.42 -1.51 8.33
N VAL A 21 0.83 -2.70 8.41
CA VAL A 21 1.25 -3.87 7.65
C VAL A 21 0.07 -4.79 7.35
N GLU A 22 0.04 -5.33 6.13
CA GLU A 22 -1.00 -6.27 5.73
C GLU A 22 -0.45 -7.35 4.78
N TRP A 23 -0.77 -8.60 5.11
CA TRP A 23 -0.49 -9.74 4.26
C TRP A 23 -1.59 -9.90 3.22
N HIS A 24 -1.19 -10.17 1.98
CA HIS A 24 -2.14 -10.63 0.98
C HIS A 24 -2.69 -12.02 1.43
N PRO A 25 -4.01 -12.27 1.36
CA PRO A 25 -4.61 -13.46 1.98
C PRO A 25 -4.29 -14.79 1.28
N ILE A 26 -3.92 -14.76 0.00
CA ILE A 26 -3.56 -15.95 -0.80
C ILE A 26 -2.09 -15.99 -1.21
N GLN A 27 -1.59 -14.91 -1.81
CA GLN A 27 -0.21 -14.78 -2.25
C GLN A 27 0.70 -14.40 -1.08
N GLY A 28 1.94 -14.86 -1.08
CA GLY A 28 2.94 -14.51 -0.05
C GLY A 28 3.49 -13.08 -0.19
N PHE A 29 2.61 -12.10 -0.40
CA PHE A 29 2.98 -10.69 -0.46
C PHE A 29 2.64 -10.00 0.84
N ILE A 30 3.49 -9.07 1.25
CA ILE A 30 3.24 -8.21 2.41
C ILE A 30 3.41 -6.76 2.00
N ALA A 31 2.41 -5.94 2.30
CA ALA A 31 2.50 -4.49 2.16
C ALA A 31 2.86 -3.90 3.52
N VAL A 32 3.85 -3.01 3.53
CA VAL A 32 4.27 -2.26 4.72
C VAL A 32 4.13 -0.78 4.42
N ALA A 33 3.22 -0.12 5.13
CA ALA A 33 3.16 1.33 5.15
C ALA A 33 4.22 1.87 6.10
N ALA A 34 4.94 2.88 5.64
CA ALA A 34 5.95 3.57 6.41
C ALA A 34 5.86 5.08 6.18
N TYR A 35 6.43 5.85 7.11
CA TYR A 35 6.48 7.30 7.06
C TYR A 35 7.91 7.79 7.32
N SER A 36 8.38 8.72 6.50
CA SER A 36 9.65 9.41 6.69
C SER A 36 9.42 10.92 6.64
N GLU A 37 10.05 11.68 7.52
CA GLU A 37 9.97 13.15 7.50
C GLU A 37 10.47 13.75 6.17
N GLU A 38 11.44 13.12 5.52
CA GLU A 38 12.03 13.63 4.27
C GLU A 38 11.18 13.34 3.03
N LYS A 39 10.47 12.21 3.01
CA LYS A 39 9.75 11.71 1.82
C LYS A 39 8.24 11.57 1.98
N GLY A 40 7.73 11.76 3.21
CA GLY A 40 6.34 11.50 3.55
C GLY A 40 6.00 10.01 3.66
N GLY A 41 4.74 9.69 3.38
CA GLY A 41 4.21 8.34 3.37
C GLY A 41 4.71 7.52 2.18
N ILE A 42 5.04 6.26 2.45
CA ILE A 42 5.47 5.29 1.46
C ILE A 42 4.88 3.92 1.80
N VAL A 43 4.46 3.17 0.80
CA VAL A 43 4.04 1.77 0.95
C VAL A 43 4.99 0.91 0.14
N VAL A 44 5.64 -0.04 0.81
CA VAL A 44 6.54 -0.98 0.17
C VAL A 44 5.97 -2.37 0.22
N VAL A 45 5.98 -3.03 -0.93
CA VAL A 45 5.48 -4.38 -1.08
C VAL A 45 6.66 -5.33 -1.19
N TYR A 46 6.67 -6.36 -0.36
CA TYR A 46 7.67 -7.42 -0.37
C TYR A 46 7.05 -8.73 -0.82
N ASN A 47 7.84 -9.59 -1.44
CA ASN A 47 7.46 -10.98 -1.71
C ASN A 47 7.79 -11.88 -0.51
N GLU A 48 7.47 -13.17 -0.65
CA GLU A 48 7.64 -14.17 0.39
C GLU A 48 9.11 -14.32 0.84
N PRO A 49 10.11 -14.29 -0.06
CA PRO A 49 11.53 -14.19 0.32
C PRO A 49 11.93 -12.92 1.08
N GLY A 50 11.10 -11.88 1.10
CA GLY A 50 11.40 -10.58 1.70
C GLY A 50 12.15 -9.60 0.78
N ASP A 51 12.12 -9.82 -0.53
CA ASP A 51 12.64 -8.90 -1.54
C ASP A 51 11.58 -7.87 -1.94
N ILE A 52 12.01 -6.66 -2.28
CA ILE A 52 11.12 -5.56 -2.64
C ILE A 52 10.52 -5.84 -4.04
N LEU A 53 9.20 -5.92 -4.11
CA LEU A 53 8.43 -6.00 -5.34
C LEU A 53 8.05 -4.62 -5.88
N ASP A 54 7.61 -3.74 -4.98
CA ASP A 54 7.16 -2.42 -5.38
C ASP A 54 7.35 -1.39 -4.26
N THR A 55 7.33 -0.11 -4.65
CA THR A 55 7.44 1.04 -3.76
C THR A 55 6.53 2.14 -4.29
N ILE A 56 5.52 2.45 -3.49
CA ILE A 56 4.40 3.32 -3.82
C ILE A 56 4.51 4.54 -2.90
N GLU A 57 4.85 5.69 -3.48
CA GLU A 57 4.99 6.95 -2.75
C GLU A 57 3.63 7.65 -2.63
N ALA A 58 3.47 8.45 -1.58
CA ALA A 58 2.26 9.26 -1.36
C ALA A 58 1.93 10.16 -2.58
N PRO A 59 0.64 10.51 -2.76
CA PRO A 59 0.24 11.48 -3.77
C PRO A 59 1.03 12.79 -3.67
N PRO A 60 1.44 13.40 -4.79
CA PRO A 60 2.11 14.70 -4.76
C PRO A 60 1.29 15.82 -4.09
N SER A 61 -0.04 15.72 -4.13
CA SER A 61 -0.97 16.64 -3.47
C SER A 61 -0.90 16.59 -1.94
N THR A 62 -0.38 15.49 -1.40
CA THR A 62 -0.32 15.18 0.03
C THR A 62 1.04 14.57 0.37
N ALA A 63 2.11 15.21 -0.10
CA ALA A 63 3.46 14.67 0.00
C ALA A 63 3.96 14.48 1.45
N SER A 64 3.28 15.05 2.45
CA SER A 64 3.55 14.85 3.89
C SER A 64 2.59 13.87 4.58
N ALA A 65 1.56 13.38 3.88
CA ALA A 65 0.59 12.44 4.45
C ALA A 65 1.20 11.06 4.59
N HIS A 66 0.90 10.37 5.68
CA HIS A 66 1.17 8.94 5.80
C HIS A 66 -0.01 8.09 5.28
N SER A 67 0.27 6.82 4.98
CA SER A 67 -0.78 5.85 4.68
C SER A 67 -1.49 5.49 5.98
N SER A 68 -2.81 5.59 5.99
CA SER A 68 -3.66 5.39 7.17
C SER A 68 -4.47 4.09 7.13
N ALA A 69 -4.58 3.44 5.97
CA ALA A 69 -5.22 2.13 5.84
C ALA A 69 -4.67 1.34 4.65
N LEU A 70 -4.49 0.03 4.82
CA LEU A 70 -4.19 -0.91 3.75
C LEU A 70 -5.32 -1.94 3.61
N SER A 71 -5.63 -2.35 2.38
CA SER A 71 -6.49 -3.51 2.15
C SER A 71 -6.16 -4.27 0.86
N TRP A 72 -5.75 -5.54 0.98
CA TRP A 72 -5.57 -6.41 -0.18
C TRP A 72 -6.90 -6.93 -0.72
N HIS A 73 -7.05 -6.95 -2.05
CA HIS A 73 -8.14 -7.67 -2.68
C HIS A 73 -8.04 -9.18 -2.35
N PRO A 74 -9.16 -9.86 -2.01
CA PRO A 74 -9.12 -11.20 -1.43
C PRO A 74 -8.53 -12.30 -2.32
N THR A 75 -8.51 -12.08 -3.64
CA THR A 75 -8.05 -13.09 -4.62
C THR A 75 -7.09 -12.58 -5.69
N ARG A 76 -6.82 -11.26 -5.74
CA ARG A 76 -6.06 -10.64 -6.82
C ARG A 76 -4.94 -9.82 -6.20
N PRO A 77 -3.76 -9.71 -6.83
CA PRO A 77 -2.69 -8.86 -6.35
C PRO A 77 -3.02 -7.40 -6.65
N LEU A 78 -4.03 -6.88 -5.98
CA LEU A 78 -4.52 -5.51 -6.06
C LEU A 78 -4.53 -4.98 -4.63
N LEU A 79 -3.76 -3.93 -4.39
CA LEU A 79 -3.63 -3.29 -3.09
C LEU A 79 -4.43 -2.00 -3.08
N ALA A 80 -5.35 -1.86 -2.13
CA ALA A 80 -5.98 -0.60 -1.80
C ALA A 80 -5.19 0.11 -0.70
N ILE A 81 -4.98 1.43 -0.87
CA ILE A 81 -4.23 2.27 0.06
C ILE A 81 -5.06 3.52 0.35
N GLY A 82 -5.28 3.79 1.63
CA GLY A 82 -5.92 5.00 2.12
C GLY A 82 -4.86 5.96 2.64
N TRP A 83 -4.96 7.21 2.24
CA TRP A 83 -4.04 8.27 2.65
C TRP A 83 -4.73 9.23 3.62
N GLU A 84 -3.94 9.91 4.46
CA GLU A 84 -4.49 10.90 5.40
C GLU A 84 -5.19 12.09 4.73
N GLY A 85 -4.87 12.40 3.48
CA GLY A 85 -5.53 13.48 2.75
C GLY A 85 -6.92 13.13 2.22
N GLY A 86 -7.39 11.90 2.47
CA GLY A 86 -8.68 11.37 2.05
C GLY A 86 -8.65 10.66 0.70
N GLU A 87 -7.47 10.52 0.10
CA GLU A 87 -7.30 9.80 -1.16
C GLU A 87 -7.28 8.28 -0.97
N VAL A 88 -7.92 7.57 -1.89
CA VAL A 88 -7.88 6.11 -1.96
C VAL A 88 -7.24 5.69 -3.28
N TRP A 89 -6.21 4.86 -3.20
CA TRP A 89 -5.52 4.27 -4.35
C TRP A 89 -5.87 2.81 -4.44
N CYS A 90 -5.99 2.29 -5.65
CA CYS A 90 -6.11 0.87 -5.93
C CYS A 90 -5.11 0.52 -7.03
N VAL A 91 -4.03 -0.17 -6.67
CA VAL A 91 -2.90 -0.39 -7.56
C VAL A 91 -2.58 -1.88 -7.71
N PRO A 92 -2.35 -2.37 -8.94
CA PRO A 92 -1.96 -3.75 -9.16
C PRO A 92 -0.51 -3.97 -8.74
N VAL A 93 -0.26 -5.08 -8.06
CA VAL A 93 1.07 -5.57 -7.69
C VAL A 93 1.41 -6.77 -8.57
N SER A 94 2.64 -6.84 -9.05
CA SER A 94 3.08 -7.97 -9.89
C SER A 94 4.53 -8.30 -9.64
N GLU A 95 4.79 -9.58 -9.35
CA GLU A 95 6.14 -10.10 -9.21
C GLU A 95 6.85 -10.25 -10.58
N THR A 96 6.09 -10.50 -11.65
CA THR A 96 6.66 -10.66 -13.00
C THR A 96 7.33 -9.38 -13.47
N ALA A 97 6.78 -8.22 -13.12
CA ALA A 97 7.34 -6.93 -13.48
C ALA A 97 8.73 -6.73 -12.85
N SER A 98 8.92 -7.06 -11.56
CA SER A 98 10.21 -6.91 -10.89
C SER A 98 11.24 -7.95 -11.33
N LYS A 99 10.85 -9.24 -11.49
CA LYS A 99 11.77 -10.34 -11.81
C LYS A 99 12.47 -10.21 -13.16
N PHE A 100 11.83 -9.59 -14.16
CA PHE A 100 12.39 -9.44 -15.51
C PHE A 100 12.97 -8.04 -15.79
N GLY A 101 13.23 -7.24 -14.74
CA GLY A 101 13.72 -5.86 -14.90
C GLY A 101 12.68 -4.92 -15.53
N GLY A 102 11.41 -5.30 -15.51
CA GLY A 102 10.30 -4.44 -15.89
C GLY A 102 10.09 -3.31 -14.89
N LYS A 103 9.44 -2.23 -15.34
CA LYS A 103 9.02 -1.13 -14.46
C LYS A 103 7.96 -1.64 -13.49
N SER A 104 7.87 -1.05 -12.30
CA SER A 104 6.89 -1.50 -11.31
C SER A 104 5.47 -1.35 -11.86
N ALA A 105 4.67 -2.42 -11.71
CA ALA A 105 3.35 -2.52 -12.31
C ALA A 105 2.42 -1.39 -11.84
N THR A 106 2.65 -0.92 -10.62
CA THR A 106 1.96 0.25 -10.05
C THR A 106 2.30 1.53 -10.82
N LYS A 107 3.58 1.83 -11.08
CA LYS A 107 3.99 3.05 -11.80
C LYS A 107 3.44 3.11 -13.22
N ASP A 108 3.42 1.99 -13.92
CA ASP A 108 2.86 1.93 -15.27
C ASP A 108 1.33 2.08 -15.24
N TYR A 109 0.66 1.45 -14.27
CA TYR A 109 -0.79 1.60 -14.06
C TYR A 109 -1.17 3.05 -13.77
N MET A 110 -0.48 3.72 -12.85
CA MET A 110 -0.76 5.11 -12.46
C MET A 110 -0.55 6.08 -13.64
N LYS A 111 0.40 5.80 -14.54
CA LYS A 111 0.61 6.60 -15.76
C LYS A 111 -0.45 6.37 -16.83
N GLN A 112 -0.87 5.12 -17.04
CA GLN A 112 -1.78 4.75 -18.13
C GLN A 112 -3.24 5.04 -17.80
N SER A 113 -3.65 4.76 -16.56
CA SER A 113 -5.05 4.89 -16.15
C SER A 113 -5.49 6.34 -15.99
N GLY A 114 -4.55 7.27 -15.81
CA GLY A 114 -4.86 8.61 -15.31
C GLY A 114 -5.56 8.58 -13.94
N ALA A 115 -5.66 7.40 -13.30
CA ALA A 115 -6.20 7.19 -11.97
C ALA A 115 -5.15 7.68 -10.97
N GLY A 116 -4.97 8.99 -10.96
CA GLY A 116 -4.49 9.65 -9.77
C GLY A 116 -5.46 9.36 -8.64
N ALA A 117 -4.91 9.27 -7.44
CA ALA A 117 -5.59 9.50 -6.18
C ALA A 117 -7.05 10.00 -6.30
N GLU A 118 -8.02 9.09 -6.18
CA GLU A 118 -9.40 9.54 -6.04
C GLU A 118 -9.53 10.09 -4.62
N LYS A 119 -9.67 11.42 -4.51
CA LYS A 119 -10.00 12.06 -3.23
C LYS A 119 -11.46 11.77 -2.89
N LEU A 120 -11.68 10.64 -2.25
CA LEU A 120 -13.02 10.16 -1.87
C LEU A 120 -13.48 10.72 -0.53
N HIS A 121 -12.53 11.05 0.36
CA HIS A 121 -12.80 11.47 1.72
C HIS A 121 -12.28 12.89 2.00
N LYS A 122 -12.82 13.52 3.05
CA LYS A 122 -12.38 14.85 3.51
C LYS A 122 -11.35 14.75 4.64
N ASP A 123 -11.40 13.64 5.36
CA ASP A 123 -10.57 13.33 6.52
C ASP A 123 -9.77 12.03 6.26
N PRO A 124 -8.80 11.67 7.13
CA PRO A 124 -7.97 10.49 6.93
C PRO A 124 -8.79 9.22 6.72
N VAL A 125 -8.43 8.44 5.71
CA VAL A 125 -9.10 7.16 5.43
C VAL A 125 -8.79 6.19 6.56
N GLY A 126 -9.78 5.87 7.40
CA GLY A 126 -9.62 5.00 8.57
C GLY A 126 -10.00 3.54 8.31
N LEU A 127 -10.72 3.26 7.22
CA LEU A 127 -11.19 1.92 6.88
C LEU A 127 -11.10 1.69 5.38
N LEU A 128 -10.52 0.56 4.99
CA LEU A 128 -10.65 -0.03 3.68
C LEU A 128 -10.99 -1.52 3.85
N GLN A 129 -12.06 -1.98 3.23
CA GLN A 129 -12.46 -3.37 3.35
C GLN A 129 -13.08 -3.89 2.07
N TRP A 130 -12.42 -4.89 1.47
CA TRP A 130 -13.00 -5.65 0.39
C TRP A 130 -14.12 -6.56 0.89
N SER A 131 -15.20 -6.64 0.11
CA SER A 131 -16.18 -7.72 0.23
C SER A 131 -15.48 -9.08 0.08
N ARG A 132 -16.06 -10.12 0.67
CA ARG A 132 -15.46 -11.46 0.71
C ARG A 132 -15.07 -12.03 -0.66
N LEU A 133 -15.80 -11.65 -1.72
CA LEU A 133 -15.55 -12.07 -3.10
C LEU A 133 -14.76 -11.04 -3.93
N GLY A 134 -14.41 -9.88 -3.34
CA GLY A 134 -13.63 -8.83 -3.98
C GLY A 134 -14.38 -7.97 -5.00
N SER A 135 -15.68 -8.23 -5.23
CA SER A 135 -16.48 -7.47 -6.20
C SER A 135 -16.74 -6.01 -5.81
N ARG A 136 -16.59 -5.68 -4.53
CA ARG A 136 -16.85 -4.36 -3.94
C ARG A 136 -15.84 -4.10 -2.82
N MET A 137 -15.58 -2.81 -2.59
CA MET A 137 -14.84 -2.30 -1.44
C MET A 137 -15.66 -1.23 -0.75
N VAL A 138 -15.60 -1.20 0.58
CA VAL A 138 -16.10 -0.09 1.40
C VAL A 138 -14.90 0.71 1.88
N SER A 139 -15.04 2.04 1.88
CA SER A 139 -14.07 2.95 2.48
C SER A 139 -14.78 3.88 3.45
N GLY A 140 -14.10 4.31 4.51
CA GLY A 140 -14.60 5.26 5.49
C GLY A 140 -13.47 6.11 6.05
N ASP A 141 -13.77 7.37 6.36
CA ASP A 141 -12.85 8.31 6.99
C ASP A 141 -13.04 8.42 8.50
N GLN A 142 -12.02 8.95 9.16
CA GLN A 142 -12.01 9.19 10.60
C GLN A 142 -12.89 10.40 10.93
N VAL A 143 -13.62 10.31 12.04
CA VAL A 143 -14.40 11.44 12.57
C VAL A 143 -13.43 12.46 13.18
N ARG A 144 -13.52 13.72 12.76
CA ARG A 144 -12.89 14.82 13.49
C ARG A 144 -13.70 15.14 14.75
N ASP A 145 -13.10 14.96 15.92
CA ASP A 145 -13.59 15.60 17.13
C ASP A 145 -13.39 17.12 16.97
N SER A 146 -14.50 17.85 16.93
CA SER A 146 -14.57 19.31 16.76
C SER A 146 -14.24 20.08 18.03
#